data_AF-A0A258BEC7-F1
#
_entry.id   AF-A0A258BEC7-F1
#
_cell.length_a   1.000
_cell.length_b   1.000
_cell.length_c   1.000
_cell.angle_alpha   90.00
_cell.angle_beta   90.00
_cell.angle_gamma   90.00
#
_symmetry.space_group_name_H-M   'P 1'
#
loop_
_entity.id
_entity.type
_entity.pdbx_description
1 polymer ?
#
loop_
_entity_poly.entity_id
_entity_poly.type
_entity_poly.pdbx_seq_one_letter_code
_entity_poly.pdbx_strand_id
1 'polypeptide(L)'
;TFGIKTYEDYVVFVHGFVHAPPKGTQTIMRNNGDTLFYDPGQNIFAVMTKKGAPRTLFQPYEGAAYWQKQKEIEAGRRTLRED
;
A
#
# COMPACT_ATOMS: atom_id res chain seq x y z
N THR A 1 7.29 11.48 12.02
CA THR A 1 6.99 12.25 10.80
C THR A 1 8.02 11.90 9.75
N PHE A 2 7.58 11.54 8.54
CA PHE A 2 8.48 11.32 7.41
C PHE A 2 9.34 12.57 7.20
N GLY A 3 10.64 12.41 6.99
CA GLY A 3 11.57 13.53 6.76
C GLY A 3 11.38 14.26 5.43
N ILE A 4 10.19 14.16 4.84
CA ILE A 4 9.76 14.77 3.59
C ILE A 4 9.50 16.25 3.86
N LYS A 5 10.20 17.14 3.16
CA LYS A 5 10.14 18.58 3.41
C LYS A 5 9.46 19.35 2.29
N THR A 6 9.43 18.76 1.10
CA THR A 6 8.88 19.39 -0.11
C THR A 6 7.89 18.46 -0.83
N TYR A 7 7.15 19.03 -1.77
CA TYR A 7 6.28 18.26 -2.65
C TYR A 7 7.08 17.32 -3.55
N GLU A 8 8.21 17.77 -4.06
CA GLU A 8 9.12 16.99 -4.90
C GLU A 8 9.66 15.78 -4.14
N ASP A 9 10.08 15.96 -2.88
CA ASP A 9 10.50 14.85 -2.01
C ASP A 9 9.37 13.84 -1.82
N TYR A 10 8.14 14.32 -1.65
CA TYR A 10 6.96 13.45 -1.52
C TYR A 10 6.74 12.64 -2.81
N VAL A 11 6.79 13.27 -3.97
CA VAL A 11 6.60 12.60 -5.27
C VAL A 11 7.67 11.54 -5.49
N VAL A 12 8.95 11.89 -5.27
CA VAL A 12 10.07 10.94 -5.40
C VAL A 12 9.90 9.77 -4.43
N PHE A 13 9.53 10.06 -3.19
CA PHE A 13 9.31 9.03 -2.18
C PHE A 13 8.17 8.08 -2.55
N VAL A 14 7.02 8.61 -2.96
CA VAL A 14 5.84 7.81 -3.30
C VAL A 14 6.14 6.89 -4.48
N HIS A 15 6.76 7.41 -5.54
CA HIS A 15 7.17 6.60 -6.69
C HIS A 15 8.23 5.57 -6.29
N GLY A 16 9.24 5.96 -5.52
CA GLY A 16 10.28 5.05 -5.03
C GLY A 16 9.70 3.90 -4.20
N PHE A 17 8.80 4.20 -3.27
CA PHE A 17 8.17 3.20 -2.41
C PHE A 17 7.38 2.15 -3.19
N VAL A 18 6.54 2.56 -4.16
CA VAL A 18 5.71 1.60 -4.89
C VAL A 18 6.47 0.80 -5.96
N HIS A 19 7.58 1.33 -6.48
CA HIS A 19 8.40 0.64 -7.49
C HIS A 19 9.57 -0.14 -6.91
N ALA A 20 10.07 0.24 -5.74
CA ALA A 20 11.17 -0.41 -5.04
C ALA A 20 10.89 -0.45 -3.52
N PRO A 21 9.86 -1.21 -3.09
CA PRO A 21 9.47 -1.24 -1.69
C PRO A 21 10.59 -1.82 -0.80
N PRO A 22 10.76 -1.31 0.44
CA PRO A 22 11.70 -1.87 1.40
C PRO A 22 11.46 -3.37 1.65
N LYS A 23 12.53 -4.09 1.98
CA LYS A 23 12.44 -5.51 2.36
C LYS A 23 11.49 -5.67 3.55
N GLY A 24 10.56 -6.63 3.44
CA GLY A 24 9.55 -6.88 4.48
C GLY A 24 8.21 -6.18 4.22
N THR A 25 8.12 -5.36 3.17
CA THR A 25 6.83 -4.82 2.70
C THR A 25 5.91 -5.96 2.29
N GLN A 26 4.71 -5.97 2.85
CA GLN A 26 3.65 -6.92 2.54
C GLN A 26 2.80 -6.38 1.39
N THR A 27 2.33 -7.26 0.50
CA THR A 27 1.56 -6.84 -0.67
C THR A 27 0.31 -7.68 -0.90
N ILE A 28 -0.74 -7.06 -1.43
CA ILE A 28 -1.94 -7.75 -1.93
C ILE A 28 -2.28 -7.18 -3.31
N MET A 29 -2.38 -8.04 -4.32
CA MET A 29 -2.97 -7.66 -5.61
C MET A 29 -4.50 -7.80 -5.54
N ARG A 30 -5.19 -6.69 -5.78
CA ARG A 30 -6.65 -6.61 -5.90
C ARG A 30 -7.10 -7.14 -7.24
N ASN A 31 -8.37 -7.53 -7.31
CA ASN A 31 -8.93 -8.09 -8.54
C ASN A 31 -9.06 -7.07 -9.69
N ASN A 32 -9.04 -5.76 -9.39
CA ASN A 32 -9.00 -4.71 -10.41
C ASN A 32 -7.58 -4.47 -10.98
N GLY A 33 -6.58 -5.21 -10.47
CA GLY A 33 -5.16 -5.12 -10.83
C GLY A 33 -4.36 -4.09 -10.02
N ASP A 34 -4.98 -3.36 -9.09
CA ASP A 34 -4.24 -2.48 -8.18
C ASP A 34 -3.48 -3.32 -7.13
N THR A 35 -2.31 -2.85 -6.71
CA THR A 35 -1.51 -3.50 -5.68
C THR A 35 -1.49 -2.65 -4.42
N LEU A 36 -1.81 -3.27 -3.29
CA LEU A 36 -1.67 -2.70 -1.96
C LEU A 36 -0.31 -3.06 -1.40
N PHE A 37 0.27 -2.12 -0.65
CA PHE A 37 1.56 -2.26 0.02
C PHE A 37 1.41 -1.86 1.48
N TYR A 38 2.05 -2.60 2.37
CA TYR A 38 2.22 -2.23 3.76
C TYR A 38 3.64 -2.52 4.25
N ASP A 39 4.40 -1.48 4.58
CA ASP A 39 5.69 -1.61 5.25
C ASP A 39 5.49 -1.48 6.77
N PRO A 40 5.64 -2.58 7.54
CA PRO A 40 5.49 -2.53 9.00
C PRO A 40 6.64 -1.78 9.68
N GLY A 41 7.82 -1.69 9.06
CA GLY A 41 8.98 -1.04 9.66
C GLY A 41 8.81 0.47 9.74
N GLN A 42 8.27 1.08 8.68
CA GLN A 42 7.99 2.52 8.63
C GLN A 42 6.52 2.87 8.90
N ASN A 43 5.67 1.86 9.06
CA ASN A 43 4.22 2.00 9.13
C ASN A 43 3.66 2.79 7.92
N ILE A 44 3.98 2.36 6.71
CA ILE A 44 3.50 2.99 5.47
C ILE A 44 2.50 2.07 4.79
N PHE A 45 1.35 2.62 4.40
CA PHE A 45 0.42 1.99 3.48
C PHE A 45 0.42 2.75 2.15
N ALA A 46 0.40 2.01 1.03
CA ALA A 46 0.23 2.60 -0.29
C ALA A 46 -0.63 1.73 -1.21
N VAL A 47 -1.14 2.36 -2.27
CA VAL A 47 -1.80 1.67 -3.39
C VAL A 47 -1.15 2.12 -4.69
N MET A 48 -0.78 1.15 -5.53
CA MET A 48 -0.35 1.38 -6.91
C MET A 48 -1.45 0.87 -7.85
N THR A 49 -1.71 1.61 -8.91
CA THR A 49 -2.62 1.16 -9.97
C THR A 49 -2.00 0.03 -10.77
N LYS A 50 -2.82 -0.74 -11.49
CA LYS A 50 -2.33 -1.75 -12.44
C LYS A 50 -1.37 -1.23 -13.52
N LYS A 51 -1.37 0.08 -13.77
CA LYS A 51 -0.47 0.75 -14.74
C LYS A 51 0.83 1.24 -14.11
N GLY A 52 1.05 0.97 -12.82
CA GLY A 52 2.26 1.40 -12.11
C GLY A 52 2.18 2.81 -11.49
N ALA A 53 1.09 3.56 -11.69
CA ALA A 53 0.96 4.88 -11.09
C ALA A 53 0.56 4.78 -9.60
N PRO A 54 1.20 5.52 -8.68
CA PRO A 54 0.75 5.61 -7.30
C PRO A 54 -0.64 6.24 -7.20
N ARG A 55 -1.48 5.70 -6.30
CA ARG A 55 -2.86 6.17 -6.09
C ARG A 55 -3.07 6.81 -4.73
N THR A 56 -2.46 6.25 -3.69
CA THR A 56 -2.46 6.83 -2.34
C THR A 56 -1.25 6.31 -1.57
N LEU A 57 -0.77 7.11 -0.62
CA LEU A 57 0.23 6.73 0.36
C LEU A 57 -0.04 7.49 1.65
N PHE A 58 -0.04 6.79 2.79
CA PHE A 58 -0.18 7.40 4.11
C PHE A 58 0.34 6.46 5.21
N GLN A 59 0.53 7.01 6.41
CA GLN A 59 0.81 6.23 7.61
C GLN A 59 -0.52 5.95 8.33
N PRO A 60 -1.00 4.69 8.40
CA PRO A 60 -2.24 4.37 9.08
C PRO A 60 -2.09 4.59 10.59
N TYR A 61 -3.09 5.23 11.20
CA TYR A 61 -3.14 5.45 12.65
C TYR A 61 -3.13 4.13 13.43
N GLU A 62 -3.89 3.14 12.97
CA GLU A 62 -3.99 1.81 13.60
C GLU A 62 -2.83 0.87 13.22
N GLY A 63 -1.87 1.34 12.43
CA GLY A 63 -0.71 0.57 12.02
C GLY A 63 -1.04 -0.79 11.40
N ALA A 64 -0.47 -1.85 11.96
CA ALA A 64 -0.63 -3.21 11.45
C ALA A 64 -2.09 -3.71 11.50
N ALA A 65 -2.92 -3.18 12.40
CA ALA A 65 -4.34 -3.53 12.45
C ALA A 65 -5.09 -3.03 11.21
N TYR A 66 -4.73 -1.84 10.69
CA TYR A 66 -5.25 -1.37 9.41
C TYR A 66 -4.92 -2.35 8.27
N TRP A 67 -3.69 -2.85 8.25
CA TRP A 67 -3.26 -3.82 7.24
C TRP A 67 -4.01 -5.15 7.35
N GLN A 68 -4.21 -5.65 8.57
CA GLN A 68 -4.98 -6.86 8.81
C GLN A 68 -6.42 -6.74 8.28
N LYS A 69 -7.07 -5.59 8.53
CA LYS A 69 -8.39 -5.28 7.96
C LYS A 69 -8.40 -5.25 6.44
N GLN A 70 -7.35 -4.73 5.79
CA GLN A 70 -7.25 -4.79 4.32
C GLN A 70 -7.15 -6.24 3.82
N LYS A 71 -6.38 -7.11 4.50
CA LYS A 71 -6.32 -8.55 4.14
C LYS A 71 -7.69 -9.22 4.22
N GLU A 72 -8.45 -8.94 5.28
CA GLU A 72 -9.79 -9.51 5.47
C GLU A 72 -10.77 -9.03 4.40
N ILE A 73 -10.77 -7.73 4.08
CA ILE A 73 -11.61 -7.15 3.02
C ILE A 73 -11.28 -7.80 1.66
N GLU A 74 -10.00 -7.92 1.31
CA GLU A 74 -9.61 -8.50 0.03
C GLU A 74 -9.83 -10.03 -0.02
N ALA A 75 -9.73 -10.73 1.10
CA ALA A 75 -10.10 -12.14 1.20
C ALA A 75 -11.61 -12.33 0.95
N GLY A 76 -12.46 -11.55 1.62
CA GLY A 76 -13.92 -11.62 1.43
C GLY A 76 -14.37 -11.25 0.01
N ARG A 77 -13.64 -10.35 -0.67
CA ARG A 77 -13.90 -10.03 -2.09
C ARG A 77 -13.53 -11.16 -3.05
N ARG A 78 -12.63 -12.06 -2.66
CA ARG A 78 -12.28 -13.24 -3.45
C ARG A 78 -13.34 -14.32 -3.31
N THR A 79 -13.80 -14.59 -2.10
CA THR A 79 -14.82 -15.62 -1.84
C THR A 79 -16.14 -15.34 -2.54
N LEU A 80 -16.62 -14.08 -2.56
CA LEU A 80 -17.84 -13.66 -3.27
C LEU A 80 -17.84 -13.90 -4.80
N ARG A 81 -16.73 -14.37 -5.38
CA ARG A 81 -16.59 -14.62 -6.81
C ARG A 81 -16.39 -16.10 -7.15
N GLU A 82 -16.21 -16.95 -6.15
CA GLU A 82 -16.03 -18.41 -6.30
C GLU A 82 -17.35 -19.18 -6.07
N ASP A 83 -18.38 -18.50 -5.57
CA ASP A 83 -19.77 -18.96 -5.47
C ASP A 83 -20.59 -18.57 -6.72
#